data_AF-A0A4Y2ASK6-F1
#
_entry.id   AF-A0A4Y2ASK6-F1
#
_cell.length_a   1.000
_cell.length_b   1.000
_cell.length_c   1.000
_cell.angle_alpha   90.00
_cell.angle_beta   90.00
_cell.angle_gamma   90.00
#
_symmetry.space_group_name_H-M   'P 1'
#
loop_
_entity.id
_entity.type
_entity.pdbx_description
1 polymer ?
#
loop_
_entity_poly.entity_id
_entity_poly.type
_entity_poly.pdbx_seq_one_letter_code
_entity_poly.pdbx_strand_id
1 'polypeptide(L)'
;MNSMFLCAFGLFTIVLIRSSNGDNLKYYPSCWNYALCEDGPSGKTLMDCINILTPEELKTYFQYEQENFYNFNSDSLSDITKKYCSFDDDKKTDVYHKLIDADHGYENNVCSEGKEGACSRIREAINCEYDFFQKLQSEGKCQRES
;
A
#
# COMPACT_ATOMS: atom_id res chain seq x y z
N MET A 1 -50.33 -34.51 -5.05
CA MET A 1 -49.27 -34.82 -4.06
C MET A 1 -47.93 -34.49 -4.69
N ASN A 2 -47.15 -33.69 -3.96
CA ASN A 2 -45.72 -33.35 -4.08
C ASN A 2 -45.22 -32.66 -5.36
N SER A 3 -45.05 -31.34 -5.25
CA SER A 3 -43.91 -30.65 -5.85
C SER A 3 -43.29 -29.76 -4.77
N MET A 4 -42.29 -30.29 -4.08
CA MET A 4 -41.52 -29.62 -3.04
C MET A 4 -40.26 -29.08 -3.71
N PHE A 5 -40.33 -27.85 -4.24
CA PHE A 5 -39.15 -27.10 -4.68
C PHE A 5 -38.80 -26.10 -3.58
N LEU A 6 -37.93 -26.53 -2.67
CA LEU A 6 -37.35 -25.67 -1.64
C LEU A 6 -35.84 -25.91 -1.57
N CYS A 7 -35.11 -24.80 -1.70
CA CYS A 7 -33.75 -24.56 -1.23
C CYS A 7 -32.64 -25.39 -1.92
N ALA A 8 -31.51 -24.84 -2.33
CA ALA A 8 -30.84 -23.65 -1.88
C ALA A 8 -30.05 -23.07 -3.06
N PHE A 9 -30.21 -21.78 -3.33
CA PHE A 9 -29.20 -21.03 -4.04
C PHE A 9 -27.96 -21.06 -3.14
N GLY A 10 -27.00 -21.92 -3.50
CA GLY A 10 -25.70 -21.96 -2.88
C GLY A 10 -25.16 -20.55 -2.80
N LEU A 11 -24.78 -20.17 -1.59
CA LEU A 11 -24.16 -18.91 -1.23
C LEU A 11 -23.00 -18.63 -2.17
N PHE A 12 -23.24 -17.89 -3.24
CA PHE A 12 -22.19 -17.08 -3.82
C PHE A 12 -21.93 -16.00 -2.77
N THR A 13 -21.00 -16.28 -1.85
CA THR A 13 -20.19 -15.22 -1.28
C THR A 13 -19.52 -14.56 -2.47
N ILE A 14 -20.19 -13.57 -3.05
CA ILE A 14 -19.55 -12.55 -3.84
C ILE A 14 -18.59 -11.94 -2.82
N VAL A 15 -17.33 -12.39 -2.86
CA VAL A 15 -16.24 -11.55 -2.38
C VAL A 15 -16.37 -10.33 -3.27
N LEU A 16 -17.11 -9.34 -2.79
CA LEU A 16 -16.98 -7.98 -3.27
C LEU A 16 -15.54 -7.65 -2.93
N ILE A 17 -14.64 -7.96 -3.87
CA ILE A 17 -13.32 -7.34 -3.95
C ILE A 17 -13.68 -5.89 -4.21
N ARG A 18 -13.99 -5.18 -3.13
CA ARG A 18 -14.09 -3.75 -3.13
C ARG A 18 -12.67 -3.35 -3.47
N SER A 19 -12.44 -2.99 -4.73
CA SER A 19 -11.21 -2.37 -5.17
C SER A 19 -10.89 -1.32 -4.12
N SER A 20 -9.86 -1.57 -3.33
CA SER A 20 -9.50 -0.65 -2.27
C SER A 20 -9.05 0.63 -2.97
N ASN A 21 -9.24 1.78 -2.34
CA ASN A 21 -8.70 3.02 -2.93
C ASN A 21 -7.19 2.89 -3.21
N GLY A 22 -6.49 1.99 -2.50
CA GLY A 22 -5.11 1.60 -2.73
C GLY A 22 -4.81 0.98 -4.11
N ASP A 23 -5.77 0.40 -4.83
CA ASP A 23 -5.53 -0.09 -6.20
C ASP A 23 -5.14 1.04 -7.16
N ASN A 24 -5.53 2.27 -6.83
CA ASN A 24 -5.17 3.46 -7.58
C ASN A 24 -3.82 4.05 -7.17
N LEU A 25 -3.21 3.60 -6.06
CA LEU A 25 -1.90 4.09 -5.63
C LEU A 25 -0.85 3.92 -6.73
N LYS A 26 -0.89 2.82 -7.49
CA LYS A 26 0.02 2.57 -8.61
C LYS A 26 0.12 3.73 -9.63
N TYR A 27 -0.87 4.61 -9.70
CA TYR A 27 -0.84 5.78 -10.59
C TYR A 27 -0.13 7.01 -9.99
N TYR A 28 0.48 6.90 -8.81
CA TYR A 28 1.09 8.02 -8.07
C TYR A 28 2.61 7.93 -7.84
N PRO A 29 3.44 7.30 -8.70
CA PRO A 29 4.89 7.20 -8.47
C PRO A 29 5.55 8.58 -8.36
N SER A 30 5.12 9.56 -9.15
CA SER A 30 5.69 10.91 -9.06
C SER A 30 5.34 11.62 -7.74
N CYS A 31 4.17 11.33 -7.14
CA CYS A 31 3.76 11.90 -5.86
C CYS A 31 4.51 11.24 -4.69
N TRP A 32 4.75 9.93 -4.79
CA TRP A 32 5.64 9.22 -3.88
C TRP A 32 7.05 9.80 -3.94
N ASN A 33 7.61 9.98 -5.14
CA ASN A 33 8.95 10.55 -5.33
C ASN A 33 9.04 11.96 -4.74
N TYR A 34 8.06 12.82 -5.03
CA TYR A 34 7.99 14.16 -4.46
C TYR A 34 7.93 14.11 -2.93
N ALA A 35 7.04 13.30 -2.36
CA ALA A 35 6.85 13.24 -0.92
C ALA A 35 8.06 12.66 -0.18
N LEU A 36 8.66 11.60 -0.71
CA LEU A 36 9.69 10.83 -0.03
C LEU A 36 11.10 11.40 -0.23
N CYS A 37 11.39 11.93 -1.43
CA CYS A 37 12.75 12.31 -1.83
C CYS A 37 13.00 13.81 -1.90
N GLU A 38 11.97 14.64 -1.98
CA GLU A 38 12.17 16.08 -1.89
C GLU A 38 12.18 16.54 -0.42
N ASP A 39 13.13 17.40 -0.09
CA ASP A 39 13.23 17.99 1.25
C ASP A 39 12.00 18.89 1.50
N GLY A 40 11.14 18.50 2.44
CA GLY A 40 9.94 19.28 2.73
C GLY A 40 9.01 18.66 3.77
N PRO A 41 7.91 19.36 4.12
CA PRO A 41 6.92 18.87 5.08
C PRO A 41 6.19 17.62 4.60
N SER A 42 6.19 17.35 3.28
CA SER A 42 5.53 16.19 2.68
C SER A 42 6.09 14.86 3.16
N GLY A 43 7.41 14.78 3.37
CA GLY A 43 8.04 13.57 3.90
C GLY A 43 7.53 13.24 5.31
N LYS A 44 7.28 14.25 6.15
CA LYS A 44 6.69 14.02 7.48
C LYS A 44 5.28 13.45 7.37
N THR A 45 4.43 14.02 6.51
CA THR A 45 3.05 13.53 6.34
C THR A 45 3.00 12.11 5.79
N LEU A 46 3.88 11.77 4.84
CA LEU A 46 4.01 10.39 4.37
C LEU A 46 4.43 9.44 5.51
N MET A 47 5.43 9.84 6.31
CA MET A 47 5.86 9.05 7.47
C MET A 47 4.76 8.92 8.53
N ASP A 48 3.92 9.94 8.71
CA ASP A 48 2.77 9.88 9.62
C ASP A 48 1.74 8.82 9.15
N CYS A 49 1.53 8.65 7.84
CA CYS A 49 0.72 7.56 7.29
C CYS A 49 1.34 6.18 7.55
N ILE A 50 2.64 6.03 7.30
CA ILE A 50 3.38 4.77 7.53
C ILE A 50 3.34 4.39 9.02
N ASN A 51 3.48 5.38 9.92
CA ASN A 51 3.48 5.18 11.37
C ASN A 51 2.10 4.86 11.98
N ILE A 52 1.04 4.77 11.17
CA ILE A 52 -0.23 4.15 11.59
C ILE A 52 0.00 2.68 11.94
N LEU A 53 0.93 2.03 11.24
CA LEU A 53 1.40 0.70 11.58
C LEU A 53 2.21 0.71 12.87
N THR A 54 2.02 -0.30 13.69
CA THR A 54 2.86 -0.52 14.87
C THR A 54 4.29 -0.90 14.44
N PRO A 55 5.30 -0.72 15.31
CA PRO A 55 6.67 -1.12 15.00
C PRO A 55 6.83 -2.60 14.64
N GLU A 56 6.02 -3.49 15.23
CA GLU A 56 6.02 -4.91 14.88
C GLU A 56 5.45 -5.15 13.48
N GLU A 57 4.34 -4.50 13.14
CA GLU A 57 3.71 -4.59 11.81
C GLU A 57 4.61 -4.03 10.70
N LEU A 58 5.32 -2.92 10.96
CA LEU A 58 6.31 -2.37 10.02
C LEU A 58 7.47 -3.34 9.79
N LYS A 59 7.95 -3.98 10.86
CA LYS A 59 9.02 -4.96 10.75
C LYS A 59 8.59 -6.16 9.90
N THR A 60 7.42 -6.72 10.15
CA THR A 60 6.91 -7.87 9.38
C THR A 60 6.55 -7.47 7.95
N TYR A 61 6.11 -6.23 7.73
CA TYR A 61 5.97 -5.66 6.38
C TYR A 61 7.30 -5.65 5.63
N PHE A 62 8.37 -5.08 6.21
CA PHE A 62 9.69 -5.04 5.54
C PHE A 62 10.23 -6.44 5.25
N GLN A 63 10.00 -7.41 6.14
CA GLN A 63 10.37 -8.80 5.89
C GLN A 63 9.59 -9.36 4.69
N TYR A 64 8.28 -9.17 4.66
CA TYR A 64 7.41 -9.61 3.57
C TYR A 64 7.81 -8.97 2.23
N GLU A 65 8.07 -7.67 2.22
CA GLU A 65 8.51 -6.91 1.05
C GLU A 65 9.84 -7.44 0.48
N GLN A 66 10.84 -7.61 1.35
CA GLN A 66 12.18 -8.09 0.96
C GLN A 66 12.17 -9.54 0.44
N GLU A 67 11.29 -10.39 1.00
CA GLU A 67 11.18 -11.80 0.61
C GLU A 67 10.43 -11.99 -0.72
N ASN A 68 9.47 -11.12 -1.03
CA ASN A 68 8.52 -11.38 -2.12
C ASN A 68 8.56 -10.36 -3.27
N PHE A 69 9.04 -9.13 -3.06
CA PHE A 69 8.87 -8.03 -4.02
C PHE A 69 10.17 -7.31 -4.37
N TYR A 70 10.76 -6.60 -3.41
CA TYR A 70 12.00 -5.86 -3.64
C TYR A 70 12.89 -5.87 -2.41
N ASN A 71 14.14 -6.28 -2.61
CA ASN A 71 15.10 -6.34 -1.52
C ASN A 71 15.97 -5.09 -1.48
N PHE A 72 15.68 -4.20 -0.53
CA PHE A 72 16.52 -3.03 -0.25
C PHE A 72 17.85 -3.39 0.43
N ASN A 73 18.04 -4.63 0.90
CA ASN A 73 19.15 -5.10 1.73
C ASN A 73 19.31 -4.22 2.99
N SER A 74 18.19 -3.81 3.59
CA SER A 74 18.16 -2.97 4.78
C SER A 74 16.83 -3.10 5.50
N ASP A 75 16.87 -3.12 6.83
CA ASP A 75 15.69 -3.13 7.71
C ASP A 75 15.38 -1.75 8.31
N SER A 76 16.12 -0.72 7.86
CA SER A 76 16.03 0.66 8.34
C SER A 76 15.27 1.50 7.32
N LEU A 77 14.12 2.06 7.72
CA LEU A 77 13.34 2.96 6.86
C LEU A 77 14.18 4.14 6.34
N SER A 78 15.10 4.68 7.16
CA SER A 78 15.99 5.76 6.70
C SER A 78 16.92 5.31 5.58
N ASP A 79 17.47 4.10 5.67
CA ASP A 79 18.40 3.58 4.66
C ASP A 79 17.66 3.10 3.41
N ILE A 80 16.47 2.54 3.57
CA ILE A 80 15.53 2.22 2.47
C ILE A 80 15.21 3.50 1.69
N THR A 81 14.80 4.57 2.37
CA THR A 81 14.50 5.87 1.76
C THR A 81 15.70 6.44 1.01
N LYS A 82 16.89 6.47 1.63
CA LYS A 82 18.11 6.94 0.97
C LYS A 82 18.43 6.12 -0.29
N LYS A 83 18.32 4.80 -0.22
CA LYS A 83 18.57 3.90 -1.35
C LYS A 83 17.56 4.15 -2.47
N TYR A 84 16.27 4.20 -2.16
CA TYR A 84 15.21 4.52 -3.10
C TYR A 84 15.46 5.85 -3.82
N CYS A 85 15.75 6.92 -3.07
CA CYS A 85 15.93 8.25 -3.65
C CYS A 85 17.18 8.38 -4.54
N SER A 86 18.17 7.47 -4.38
CA SER A 86 19.37 7.40 -5.23
C SER A 86 19.17 6.69 -6.56
N PHE A 87 18.03 6.01 -6.78
CA PHE A 87 17.73 5.38 -8.07
C PHE A 87 17.45 6.42 -9.15
N ASP A 88 17.69 6.05 -10.41
CA ASP A 88 17.15 6.78 -11.55
C ASP A 88 15.60 6.68 -11.60
N ASP A 89 14.98 7.53 -12.39
CA ASP A 89 13.52 7.69 -12.39
C ASP A 89 12.79 6.42 -12.86
N ASP A 90 13.32 5.73 -13.88
CA ASP A 90 12.75 4.45 -14.36
C ASP A 90 12.79 3.40 -13.25
N LYS A 91 13.91 3.31 -12.52
CA LYS A 91 14.07 2.37 -11.43
C LYS A 91 13.22 2.75 -10.22
N LYS A 92 13.04 4.03 -9.92
CA LYS A 92 12.10 4.50 -8.89
C LYS A 92 10.68 4.02 -9.19
N THR A 93 10.21 4.23 -10.41
CA THR A 93 8.85 3.81 -10.82
C THR A 93 8.69 2.28 -10.77
N ASP A 94 9.67 1.49 -11.22
CA ASP A 94 9.65 0.01 -11.08
C ASP A 94 9.55 -0.42 -9.61
N VAL A 95 10.37 0.18 -8.74
CA VAL A 95 10.38 -0.16 -7.32
C VAL A 95 9.10 0.31 -6.62
N TYR A 96 8.58 1.48 -6.98
CA TYR A 96 7.31 1.98 -6.46
C TYR A 96 6.15 1.01 -6.73
N HIS A 97 6.02 0.51 -7.96
CA HIS A 97 4.97 -0.47 -8.27
C HIS A 97 5.09 -1.74 -7.43
N LYS A 98 6.33 -2.20 -7.17
CA LYS A 98 6.59 -3.35 -6.28
C LYS A 98 6.23 -3.07 -4.83
N LEU A 99 6.43 -1.84 -4.35
CA LEU A 99 5.99 -1.43 -3.02
C LEU A 99 4.46 -1.46 -2.91
N ILE A 100 3.75 -0.92 -3.90
CA ILE A 100 2.28 -0.97 -3.91
C ILE A 100 1.78 -2.43 -3.98
N ASP A 101 2.42 -3.29 -4.78
CA ASP A 101 2.09 -4.71 -4.81
C ASP A 101 2.38 -5.39 -3.45
N ALA A 102 3.45 -5.00 -2.76
CA ALA A 102 3.79 -5.47 -1.42
C ALA A 102 2.75 -5.02 -0.38
N ASP A 103 2.26 -3.79 -0.44
CA ASP A 103 1.22 -3.26 0.45
C ASP A 103 -0.05 -4.11 0.36
N HIS A 104 -0.54 -4.35 -0.86
CA HIS A 104 -1.73 -5.18 -1.10
C HIS A 104 -1.49 -6.65 -0.77
N GLY A 105 -0.31 -7.19 -1.09
CA GLY A 105 0.06 -8.55 -0.75
C GLY A 105 0.08 -8.78 0.76
N TYR A 106 0.67 -7.83 1.49
CA TYR A 106 0.78 -7.86 2.94
C TYR A 106 -0.58 -7.67 3.62
N GLU A 107 -1.40 -6.72 3.14
CA GLU A 107 -2.79 -6.56 3.58
C GLU A 107 -3.54 -7.89 3.47
N ASN A 108 -3.53 -8.50 2.28
CA ASN A 108 -4.22 -9.76 2.02
C ASN A 108 -3.73 -10.87 2.96
N ASN A 109 -2.42 -10.99 3.15
CA ASN A 109 -1.86 -12.00 4.05
C ASN A 109 -2.35 -11.81 5.49
N VAL A 110 -2.17 -10.61 6.06
CA VAL A 110 -2.56 -10.29 7.44
C VAL A 110 -4.06 -10.42 7.67
N CYS A 111 -4.89 -9.96 6.72
CA CYS A 111 -6.34 -10.08 6.82
C CYS A 111 -6.79 -11.54 6.76
N SER A 112 -6.15 -12.38 5.91
CA SER A 112 -6.49 -13.81 5.80
C SER A 112 -6.16 -14.63 7.06
N GLU A 113 -5.18 -14.17 7.85
CA GLU A 113 -4.80 -14.77 9.13
C GLU A 113 -5.78 -14.43 10.28
N GLY A 114 -6.82 -13.61 10.02
CA GLY A 114 -7.80 -13.20 11.03
C GLY A 114 -7.28 -12.14 12.01
N LYS A 115 -6.20 -11.44 11.67
CA LYS A 115 -5.64 -10.34 12.47
C LYS A 115 -6.38 -9.02 12.19
N GLU A 116 -7.66 -8.96 12.52
CA GLU A 116 -8.58 -7.86 12.17
C GLU A 116 -8.04 -6.46 12.54
N GLY A 117 -7.44 -6.32 13.73
CA GLY A 117 -6.87 -5.05 14.16
C GLY A 117 -5.68 -4.58 13.30
N ALA A 118 -4.81 -5.49 12.91
CA ALA A 118 -3.67 -5.21 12.04
C ALA A 118 -4.13 -4.95 10.60
N CYS A 119 -5.03 -5.79 10.10
CA CYS A 119 -5.71 -5.62 8.80
C CYS A 119 -6.35 -4.22 8.66
N SER A 120 -7.06 -3.75 9.70
CA SER A 120 -7.65 -2.42 9.71
C SER A 120 -6.61 -1.29 9.66
N ARG A 121 -5.51 -1.40 10.41
CA ARG A 121 -4.43 -0.39 10.39
C ARG A 121 -3.70 -0.34 9.06
N ILE A 122 -3.45 -1.48 8.43
CA ILE A 122 -2.84 -1.54 7.09
C ILE A 122 -3.71 -0.82 6.07
N ARG A 123 -5.02 -1.10 6.06
CA ARG A 123 -5.97 -0.37 5.21
C ARG A 123 -5.98 1.12 5.50
N GLU A 124 -5.90 1.51 6.76
CA GLU A 124 -5.86 2.91 7.15
C GLU A 124 -4.60 3.61 6.65
N ALA A 125 -3.43 2.96 6.74
CA ALA A 125 -2.16 3.45 6.18
C ALA A 125 -2.25 3.64 4.66
N ILE A 126 -2.69 2.61 3.93
CA ILE A 126 -2.86 2.64 2.47
C ILE A 126 -3.81 3.78 2.04
N ASN A 127 -4.93 3.95 2.74
CA ASN A 127 -5.87 5.03 2.44
C ASN A 127 -5.29 6.41 2.77
N CYS A 128 -4.53 6.53 3.87
CA CYS A 128 -3.84 7.77 4.25
C CYS A 128 -2.87 8.22 3.15
N GLU A 129 -2.06 7.28 2.62
CA GLU A 129 -1.14 7.56 1.51
C GLU A 129 -1.89 7.98 0.25
N TYR A 130 -2.97 7.27 -0.09
CA TYR A 130 -3.78 7.60 -1.26
C TYR A 130 -4.38 9.00 -1.17
N ASP A 131 -5.03 9.33 -0.06
CA ASP A 131 -5.63 10.66 0.16
C ASP A 131 -4.55 11.75 0.14
N PHE A 132 -3.37 11.46 0.69
CA PHE A 132 -2.24 12.38 0.65
C PHE A 132 -1.72 12.61 -0.77
N PHE A 133 -1.58 11.56 -1.59
CA PHE A 133 -1.13 11.72 -2.98
C PHE A 133 -2.17 12.41 -3.86
N GLN A 134 -3.46 12.16 -3.63
CA GLN A 134 -4.53 12.93 -4.27
C GLN A 134 -4.42 14.43 -3.93
N LYS A 135 -4.14 14.76 -2.67
CA LYS A 135 -3.92 16.14 -2.25
C LYS A 135 -2.71 16.76 -2.96
N LEU A 136 -1.55 16.10 -2.95
CA LEU A 136 -0.35 16.59 -3.64
C LEU A 136 -0.59 16.82 -5.13
N GLN A 137 -1.31 15.89 -5.78
CA GLN A 137 -1.71 16.02 -7.17
C GLN A 137 -2.61 17.26 -7.38
N SER A 138 -3.62 17.45 -6.52
CA SER A 138 -4.54 18.60 -6.62
C SER A 138 -3.85 19.95 -6.41
N GLU A 139 -2.75 19.97 -5.64
CA GLU A 139 -1.89 21.13 -5.42
C GLU A 139 -0.86 21.34 -6.54
N GLY A 140 -0.85 20.47 -7.57
CA GLY A 140 0.08 20.54 -8.69
C GLY A 140 1.53 20.20 -8.32
N LYS A 141 1.76 19.52 -7.19
CA LYS A 141 3.10 19.13 -6.72
C LYS A 141 3.68 17.94 -7.47
N CYS A 142 2.81 17.10 -8.00
CA CYS A 142 3.14 15.88 -8.70
C CYS A 142 2.05 15.56 -9.72
N GLN A 143 2.30 14.56 -10.56
CA GLN A 143 1.39 14.12 -11.61
C GLN A 143 0.89 12.70 -11.35
N ARG A 144 -0.38 12.45 -11.68
CA ARG A 144 -0.89 11.09 -11.77
C ARG A 144 -0.52 10.52 -13.13
N GLU A 145 -0.01 9.30 -13.15
CA GLU A 145 0.32 8.57 -14.37
C GLU A 145 -0.90 7.83 -14.94
N SER A 146 -0.87 7.62 -16.26
CA SER A 146 -2.01 7.12 -17.06
C SER A 146 -2.04 5.60 -17.13
#